data_AF-A0A8I1WPH1-F1
#
_entry.id   AF-A0A8I1WPH1-F1
#
_cell.length_a   1.000
_cell.length_b   1.000
_cell.length_c   1.000
_cell.angle_alpha   90.00
_cell.angle_beta   90.00
_cell.angle_gamma   90.00
#
_symmetry.space_group_name_H-M   'P 1'
#
loop_
_entity.id
_entity.type
_entity.pdbx_description
1 polymer ?
#
loop_
_entity_poly.entity_id
_entity_poly.type
_entity_poly.pdbx_seq_one_letter_code
_entity_poly.pdbx_strand_id
1 'polypeptide(L)'
;MAKPIVAIVGRPNVGKSTLFNVLANERISIVEDTPGVTRDRLYATSEWLDREFVIIDTGGIEIANTDKIAVSIREQAQIAIREADVILFVCDARTGITDEDSEVAKLLRKSKKPIVLAINKADSFKQEMEIFEFYNLGLGEPIPISAANHLGLGDMLDSLMDKVQQTVPQLNDDDEDEIKVALIGRPNVGKSSIFNALVGEERSIVSDQAGTTRDAIDTPVVKDGQRYLFIDTAGMRRKGKIEELIEKYSIVRSLRAVDRSDVVLMVIDAVEGVTEQDKKIVGYAHEAGKGIVLVVNKWDLYKKDTSSTLRYTEELRKEMVFLQYAPIVYVSAVTMQRIHRLPEVIKYVAEQNAMRISTSVINQIIEDACAVNPPPTDKGRQLKIYFVTQVKIKPPTFVLFVNNPEIMHFSYQRYLENKLRESFGFEGTPIQMIIRAKNEEEE
;
A
#
# COMPACT_ATOMS: atom_id res chain seq x y z
N MET A 1 7.05 1.89 -9.56
CA MET A 1 8.00 2.34 -8.52
C MET A 1 7.37 2.16 -7.14
N ALA A 2 8.17 1.91 -6.10
CA ALA A 2 7.66 1.93 -4.73
C ALA A 2 7.23 3.36 -4.37
N LYS A 3 6.09 3.50 -3.68
CA LYS A 3 5.63 4.81 -3.24
C LYS A 3 6.60 5.34 -2.18
N PRO A 4 7.10 6.58 -2.31
CA PRO A 4 7.90 7.21 -1.27
C PRO A 4 7.12 7.29 0.03
N ILE A 5 7.78 7.03 1.15
CA ILE A 5 7.18 7.12 2.48
C ILE A 5 7.59 8.42 3.14
N VAL A 6 6.60 9.18 3.59
CA VAL A 6 6.75 10.43 4.30
C VAL A 6 6.25 10.27 5.73
N ALA A 7 7.15 10.40 6.71
CA ALA A 7 6.74 10.35 8.12
C ALA A 7 6.55 11.76 8.69
N ILE A 8 5.37 12.00 9.27
CA ILE A 8 5.07 13.23 9.99
C ILE A 8 5.56 13.07 11.43
N VAL A 9 6.54 13.90 11.81
CA VAL A 9 7.21 13.85 13.12
C VAL A 9 7.08 15.21 13.80
N GLY A 10 6.99 15.22 15.13
CA GLY A 10 6.87 16.45 15.90
C GLY A 10 6.36 16.14 17.30
N ARG A 11 6.57 17.05 18.25
CA ARG A 11 6.04 16.87 19.61
C ARG A 11 4.50 16.86 19.64
N PRO A 12 3.85 16.45 20.74
CA PRO A 12 2.38 16.49 20.85
C PRO A 12 1.81 17.89 20.59
N ASN A 13 0.59 17.95 20.07
CA ASN A 13 -0.20 19.18 19.88
C ASN A 13 0.31 20.21 18.86
N VAL A 14 1.38 19.92 18.09
CA VAL A 14 1.83 20.78 16.97
C VAL A 14 0.92 20.73 15.73
N GLY A 15 -0.08 19.85 15.73
CA GLY A 15 -1.06 19.72 14.64
C GLY A 15 -0.73 18.64 13.59
N LYS A 16 0.09 17.65 13.94
CA LYS A 16 0.42 16.49 13.06
C LYS A 16 -0.82 15.79 12.50
N SER A 17 -1.77 15.43 13.35
CA SER A 17 -2.97 14.70 12.91
C SER A 17 -3.91 15.57 12.08
N THR A 18 -3.94 16.89 12.30
CA THR A 18 -4.65 17.83 11.41
C THR A 18 -4.02 17.81 10.02
N LEU A 19 -2.69 17.94 9.94
CA LEU A 19 -1.95 17.90 8.68
C LEU A 19 -2.12 16.55 7.98
N PHE A 20 -2.01 15.44 8.72
CA PHE A 20 -2.26 14.09 8.20
C PHE A 20 -3.65 13.98 7.57
N ASN A 21 -4.70 14.44 8.26
CA ASN A 21 -6.06 14.38 7.73
C ASN A 21 -6.23 15.21 6.47
N VAL A 22 -5.62 16.40 6.40
CA VAL A 22 -5.68 17.23 5.18
C VAL A 22 -5.03 16.50 4.01
N LEU A 23 -3.81 15.99 4.19
CA LEU A 23 -3.08 15.26 3.16
C LEU A 23 -3.72 13.91 2.78
N ALA A 24 -4.41 13.26 3.72
CA ALA A 24 -5.15 12.03 3.48
C ALA A 24 -6.49 12.26 2.77
N ASN A 25 -7.17 13.38 3.07
CA ASN A 25 -8.52 13.68 2.58
C ASN A 25 -8.56 14.23 1.15
N GLU A 26 -7.45 14.64 0.53
CA GLU A 26 -7.44 15.07 -0.88
C GLU A 26 -7.91 13.97 -1.86
N ARG A 27 -7.94 12.69 -1.43
CA ARG A 27 -8.58 11.58 -2.16
C ARG A 27 -9.93 11.12 -1.62
N ILE A 28 -10.34 11.53 -0.43
CA ILE A 28 -11.55 11.00 0.22
C ILE A 28 -12.83 11.62 -0.38
N SER A 29 -12.74 12.61 -1.26
CA SER A 29 -13.90 13.20 -1.91
C SER A 29 -14.48 12.39 -3.10
N ILE A 30 -13.91 11.25 -3.51
CA ILE A 30 -14.39 10.49 -4.70
C ILE A 30 -14.63 8.99 -4.46
N VAL A 31 -14.40 8.45 -3.26
CA VAL A 31 -14.74 7.03 -2.98
C VAL A 31 -15.56 6.93 -1.70
N GLU A 32 -16.88 6.99 -1.87
CA GLU A 32 -17.82 6.64 -0.80
C GLU A 32 -17.70 5.15 -0.43
N ASP A 33 -17.54 4.94 0.88
CA ASP A 33 -18.01 3.84 1.71
C ASP A 33 -18.07 2.43 1.10
N THR A 34 -16.96 1.70 1.21
CA THR A 34 -17.02 0.24 1.38
C THR A 34 -17.10 -0.09 2.87
N PRO A 35 -18.22 -0.63 3.39
CA PRO A 35 -18.31 -1.07 4.78
C PRO A 35 -17.34 -2.25 5.01
N GLY A 36 -16.36 -2.08 5.89
CA GLY A 36 -15.41 -3.15 6.25
C GLY A 36 -13.95 -2.73 6.39
N VAL A 37 -13.58 -1.50 6.02
CA VAL A 37 -12.25 -0.93 6.30
C VAL A 37 -12.25 -0.27 7.68
N THR A 38 -11.56 -0.89 8.64
CA THR A 38 -11.33 -0.31 9.96
C THR A 38 -10.47 0.96 9.83
N ARG A 39 -11.02 2.06 10.35
CA ARG A 39 -10.47 3.43 10.35
C ARG A 39 -9.25 3.59 11.26
N ASP A 40 -8.15 2.92 10.94
CA ASP A 40 -6.88 3.14 11.66
C ASP A 40 -6.03 4.19 10.95
N ARG A 41 -6.08 5.40 11.51
CA ARG A 41 -5.54 6.69 11.03
C ARG A 41 -4.00 6.81 11.00
N LEU A 42 -3.27 5.73 10.76
CA LEU A 42 -1.80 5.72 10.83
C LEU A 42 -1.11 5.87 9.48
N TYR A 43 -1.79 5.48 8.39
CA TYR A 43 -1.24 5.47 7.04
C TYR A 43 -2.30 6.00 6.08
N ALA A 44 -1.89 6.80 5.11
CA ALA A 44 -2.74 7.20 4.00
C ALA A 44 -1.90 7.37 2.73
N THR A 45 -2.51 7.13 1.57
CA THR A 45 -1.91 7.52 0.29
C THR A 45 -2.32 8.96 0.01
N SER A 46 -1.34 9.80 -0.31
CA SER A 46 -1.52 11.18 -0.76
C SER A 46 -0.91 11.34 -2.16
N GLU A 47 -1.28 12.41 -2.86
CA GLU A 47 -0.87 12.67 -4.23
C GLU A 47 -0.64 14.17 -4.41
N TRP A 48 0.48 14.54 -5.02
CA TRP A 48 0.78 15.93 -5.36
C TRP A 48 1.42 15.99 -6.76
N LEU A 49 0.84 16.78 -7.67
CA LEU A 49 1.30 16.93 -9.06
C LEU A 49 1.54 15.57 -9.76
N ASP A 50 0.52 14.71 -9.74
CA ASP A 50 0.50 13.35 -10.31
C ASP A 50 1.54 12.38 -9.69
N ARG A 51 2.06 12.69 -8.50
CA ARG A 51 3.03 11.85 -7.79
C ARG A 51 2.45 11.37 -6.47
N GLU A 52 2.24 10.06 -6.38
CA GLU A 52 1.72 9.43 -5.17
C GLU A 52 2.84 9.17 -4.14
N PHE A 53 2.52 9.37 -2.87
CA PHE A 53 3.37 9.02 -1.73
C PHE A 53 2.52 8.53 -0.54
N VAL A 54 3.13 7.80 0.38
CA VAL A 54 2.47 7.29 1.59
C VAL A 54 2.85 8.18 2.76
N ILE A 55 1.86 8.72 3.47
CA ILE A 55 2.06 9.47 4.71
C ILE A 55 1.85 8.60 5.93
N ILE A 56 2.68 8.78 6.95
CA ILE A 56 2.60 8.08 8.25
C ILE A 56 2.46 9.10 9.38
N ASP A 57 1.40 9.00 10.20
CA ASP A 57 1.30 9.77 11.45
C ASP A 57 2.00 9.01 12.58
N THR A 58 3.22 9.44 12.92
CA THR A 58 3.98 8.83 14.01
C THR A 58 3.42 9.14 15.39
N GLY A 59 2.57 10.17 15.52
CA GLY A 59 1.90 10.54 16.77
C GLY A 59 0.78 9.57 17.16
N GLY A 60 0.13 8.92 16.20
CA GLY A 60 -0.87 7.88 16.46
C GLY A 60 -0.26 6.52 16.85
N ILE A 61 1.06 6.37 16.73
CA ILE A 61 1.80 5.20 17.18
C ILE A 61 1.99 5.35 18.71
N GLU A 62 0.91 5.19 19.48
CA GLU A 62 1.05 5.08 20.94
C GLU A 62 1.86 3.82 21.26
N ILE A 63 2.98 4.00 21.96
CA ILE A 63 3.82 2.92 22.48
C ILE A 63 3.33 2.68 23.90
N ALA A 64 2.74 1.52 24.16
CA ALA A 64 2.33 1.14 25.49
C ALA A 64 3.56 1.07 26.42
N ASN A 65 3.43 1.59 27.64
CA ASN A 65 4.41 1.55 28.74
C ASN A 65 5.65 2.46 28.64
N THR A 66 5.47 3.77 28.53
CA THR A 66 6.46 4.71 29.08
C THR A 66 5.78 5.85 29.83
N ASP A 67 5.97 5.92 31.16
CA ASP A 67 5.46 6.97 32.06
C ASP A 67 6.04 8.38 31.78
N LYS A 68 6.75 8.57 30.66
CA LYS A 68 7.42 9.84 30.30
C LYS A 68 7.22 10.15 28.82
N ILE A 69 6.43 11.19 28.55
CA ILE A 69 6.13 11.75 27.22
C ILE A 69 7.40 11.95 26.35
N ALA A 70 8.49 12.42 26.97
CA ALA A 70 9.77 12.65 26.27
C ALA A 70 10.43 11.38 25.70
N VAL A 71 10.25 10.21 26.35
CA VAL A 71 10.80 8.94 25.87
C VAL A 71 10.04 8.48 24.62
N SER A 72 8.71 8.60 24.65
CA SER A 72 7.82 8.28 23.52
C SER A 72 8.13 9.11 22.26
N ILE A 73 8.38 10.43 22.41
CA ILE A 73 8.73 11.31 21.28
C ILE A 73 10.04 10.88 20.62
N ARG A 74 11.06 10.53 21.42
CA ARG A 74 12.37 10.10 20.93
C ARG A 74 12.26 8.80 20.13
N GLU A 75 11.47 7.86 20.63
CA GLU A 75 11.20 6.60 19.95
C GLU A 75 10.47 6.85 18.63
N GLN A 76 9.36 7.61 18.62
CA GLN A 76 8.61 7.99 17.42
C GLN A 76 9.52 8.59 16.33
N ALA A 77 10.42 9.50 16.70
CA ALA A 77 11.40 10.06 15.77
C ALA A 77 12.35 8.99 15.20
N GLN A 78 12.80 8.02 16.00
CA GLN A 78 13.62 6.91 15.52
C GLN A 78 12.85 5.93 14.60
N ILE A 79 11.54 5.78 14.81
CA ILE A 79 10.67 5.04 13.88
C ILE A 79 10.65 5.74 12.54
N ALA A 80 10.31 7.03 12.52
CA ALA A 80 10.31 7.83 11.31
C ALA A 80 11.67 7.80 10.60
N ILE A 81 12.76 7.93 11.34
CA ILE A 81 14.11 7.85 10.80
C ILE A 81 14.40 6.49 10.16
N ARG A 82 13.88 5.38 10.67
CA ARG A 82 14.11 4.08 10.03
C ARG A 82 13.25 3.91 8.79
N GLU A 83 12.01 4.37 8.85
CA GLU A 83 10.99 4.02 7.87
C GLU A 83 10.83 5.06 6.74
N ALA A 84 10.89 6.35 7.00
CA ALA A 84 10.55 7.35 5.99
C ALA A 84 11.64 7.53 4.93
N ASP A 85 11.31 7.71 3.67
CA ASP A 85 12.27 8.19 2.66
C ASP A 85 12.53 9.69 2.86
N VAL A 86 11.51 10.44 3.31
CA VAL A 86 11.58 11.86 3.66
C VAL A 86 10.84 12.11 4.97
N ILE A 87 11.39 12.96 5.84
CA ILE A 87 10.77 13.28 7.13
C ILE A 87 10.13 14.67 7.05
N LEU A 88 8.84 14.75 7.36
CA LEU A 88 8.13 16.01 7.53
C LEU A 88 8.11 16.35 9.03
N PHE A 89 9.02 17.22 9.46
CA PHE A 89 9.14 17.63 10.85
C PHE A 89 8.29 18.87 11.10
N VAL A 90 7.27 18.73 11.96
CA VAL A 90 6.26 19.75 12.24
C VAL A 90 6.51 20.39 13.60
N CYS A 91 6.66 21.71 13.61
CA CYS A 91 6.71 22.54 14.80
C CYS A 91 5.49 23.48 14.86
N ASP A 92 5.32 24.19 15.98
CA ASP A 92 4.19 25.11 16.21
C ASP A 92 4.69 26.56 16.31
N ALA A 93 4.24 27.40 15.37
CA ALA A 93 4.60 28.81 15.28
C ALA A 93 4.25 29.60 16.57
N ARG A 94 3.16 29.22 17.26
CA ARG A 94 2.62 30.01 18.38
C ARG A 94 3.44 29.87 19.66
N THR A 95 4.07 28.71 19.82
CA THR A 95 4.85 28.36 21.01
C THR A 95 6.35 28.55 20.79
N GLY A 96 6.78 28.66 19.53
CA GLY A 96 8.20 28.70 19.18
C GLY A 96 8.94 27.38 19.38
N ILE A 97 10.28 27.45 19.33
CA ILE A 97 11.16 26.29 19.59
C ILE A 97 11.10 25.87 21.06
N THR A 98 10.87 24.57 21.28
CA THR A 98 10.98 23.95 22.61
C THR A 98 12.20 23.04 22.74
N ASP A 99 12.51 22.61 23.98
CA ASP A 99 13.54 21.60 24.24
C ASP A 99 13.23 20.25 23.55
N GLU A 100 11.96 19.88 23.47
CA GLU A 100 11.52 18.66 22.78
C GLU A 100 11.79 18.75 21.27
N ASP A 101 11.49 19.91 20.66
CA ASP A 101 11.79 20.16 19.24
C ASP A 101 13.30 20.10 18.99
N SER A 102 14.09 20.66 19.89
CA SER A 102 15.56 20.64 19.82
C SER A 102 16.15 19.24 19.94
N GLU A 103 15.61 18.40 20.84
CA GLU A 103 16.03 16.99 20.97
C GLU A 103 15.67 16.15 19.75
N VAL A 104 14.46 16.31 19.21
CA VAL A 104 14.06 15.62 17.98
C VAL A 104 14.92 16.08 16.81
N ALA A 105 15.15 17.38 16.65
CA ALA A 105 16.00 17.93 15.60
C ALA A 105 17.43 17.36 15.66
N LYS A 106 18.01 17.17 16.87
CA LYS A 106 19.32 16.51 17.04
C LYS A 106 19.33 15.08 16.48
N LEU A 107 18.27 14.31 16.69
CA LEU A 107 18.14 12.94 16.15
C LEU A 107 18.01 12.95 14.64
N LEU A 108 17.14 13.82 14.13
CA LEU A 108 16.88 13.97 12.69
C LEU A 108 18.15 14.37 11.95
N ARG A 109 18.93 15.35 12.46
CA ARG A 109 20.23 15.73 11.87
C ARG A 109 21.22 14.57 11.77
N LYS A 110 21.26 13.69 12.80
CA LYS A 110 22.15 12.52 12.80
C LYS A 110 21.74 11.46 11.79
N SER A 111 20.46 11.39 11.43
CA SER A 111 19.94 10.39 10.49
C SER A 111 20.40 10.59 9.04
N LYS A 112 20.75 11.84 8.67
CA LYS A 112 21.05 12.26 7.29
C LYS A 112 19.91 11.99 6.29
N LYS A 113 18.70 11.63 6.74
CA LYS A 113 17.52 11.58 5.87
C LYS A 113 17.14 13.00 5.47
N PRO A 114 16.62 13.21 4.25
CA PRO A 114 16.09 14.51 3.89
C PRO A 114 14.89 14.85 4.77
N ILE A 115 14.88 16.11 5.21
CA ILE A 115 13.88 16.64 6.13
C ILE A 115 13.26 17.89 5.50
N VAL A 116 11.93 18.00 5.60
CA VAL A 116 11.17 19.23 5.40
C VAL A 116 10.75 19.72 6.78
N LEU A 117 11.08 20.97 7.10
CA LEU A 117 10.70 21.61 8.35
C LEU A 117 9.45 22.45 8.11
N ALA A 118 8.31 22.03 8.64
CA ALA A 118 7.04 22.73 8.52
C ALA A 118 6.66 23.39 9.84
N ILE A 119 6.42 24.70 9.81
CA ILE A 119 6.04 25.49 10.99
C ILE A 119 4.54 25.74 10.92
N ASN A 120 3.79 24.92 11.63
CA ASN A 120 2.33 24.90 11.58
C ASN A 120 1.71 25.98 12.48
N LYS A 121 0.43 26.28 12.23
CA LYS A 121 -0.36 27.34 12.90
C LYS A 121 0.16 28.76 12.64
N ALA A 122 0.84 28.96 11.51
CA ALA A 122 1.22 30.27 10.99
C ALA A 122 0.02 30.91 10.28
N ASP A 123 -0.95 31.40 11.06
CA ASP A 123 -2.23 31.94 10.57
C ASP A 123 -2.16 33.46 10.29
N SER A 124 -1.04 34.11 10.61
CA SER A 124 -0.90 35.57 10.52
C SER A 124 0.49 36.02 10.10
N PHE A 125 0.58 37.18 9.44
CA PHE A 125 1.83 37.78 8.98
C PHE A 125 2.82 38.08 10.12
N LYS A 126 2.33 38.30 11.35
CA LYS A 126 3.19 38.47 12.52
C LYS A 126 3.98 37.19 12.85
N GLN A 127 3.37 36.03 12.64
CA GLN A 127 3.99 34.73 12.88
C GLN A 127 5.04 34.39 11.82
N GLU A 128 4.96 34.95 10.61
CA GLU A 128 6.02 34.77 9.59
C GLU A 128 7.37 35.35 10.04
N MET A 129 7.38 36.45 10.81
CA MET A 129 8.61 36.98 11.40
C MET A 129 9.14 36.15 12.57
N GLU A 130 8.27 35.44 13.27
CA GLU A 130 8.65 34.54 14.38
C GLU A 130 9.24 33.22 13.85
N ILE A 131 9.01 32.88 12.57
CA ILE A 131 9.57 31.67 11.93
C ILE A 131 11.09 31.69 11.80
N PHE A 132 11.72 32.87 11.76
CA PHE A 132 13.17 32.97 11.63
C PHE A 132 13.95 32.26 12.74
N GLU A 133 13.37 32.11 13.93
CA GLU A 133 14.04 31.39 15.01
C GLU A 133 14.25 29.91 14.67
N PHE A 134 13.36 29.28 13.88
CA PHE A 134 13.39 27.87 13.54
C PHE A 134 14.58 27.45 12.68
N TYR A 135 15.29 28.40 12.06
CA TYR A 135 16.60 28.17 11.47
C TYR A 135 17.63 27.63 12.48
N ASN A 136 17.49 27.97 13.78
CA ASN A 136 18.37 27.47 14.84
C ASN A 136 18.30 25.95 15.03
N LEU A 137 17.26 25.29 14.51
CA LEU A 137 17.18 23.83 14.48
C LEU A 137 18.15 23.21 13.46
N GLY A 138 18.71 23.99 12.53
CA GLY A 138 19.71 23.49 11.56
C GLY A 138 19.18 22.38 10.66
N LEU A 139 17.91 22.45 10.28
CA LEU A 139 17.20 21.47 9.44
C LEU A 139 16.89 21.98 8.03
N GLY A 140 17.40 23.16 7.67
CA GLY A 140 17.11 23.84 6.40
C GLY A 140 16.09 24.97 6.58
N GLU A 141 15.48 25.36 5.45
CA GLU A 141 14.47 26.42 5.41
C GLU A 141 13.17 25.98 6.11
N PRO A 142 12.68 26.73 7.11
CA PRO A 142 11.39 26.50 7.74
C PRO A 142 10.26 27.02 6.85
N ILE A 143 9.30 26.16 6.54
CA ILE A 143 8.16 26.48 5.67
C ILE A 143 6.93 26.81 6.54
N PRO A 144 6.40 28.05 6.49
CA PRO A 144 5.15 28.39 7.16
C PRO A 144 3.99 27.57 6.59
N ILE A 145 3.22 26.93 7.46
CA ILE A 145 1.95 26.32 7.07
C ILE A 145 0.83 26.63 8.07
N SER A 146 -0.41 26.55 7.59
CA SER A 146 -1.56 26.35 8.44
C SER A 146 -2.38 25.18 7.93
N ALA A 147 -2.22 24.02 8.58
CA ALA A 147 -2.98 22.82 8.23
C ALA A 147 -4.49 23.04 8.40
N ALA A 148 -4.91 23.79 9.42
CA ALA A 148 -6.34 24.05 9.66
C ALA A 148 -6.97 24.95 8.59
N ASN A 149 -6.19 25.88 8.03
CA ASN A 149 -6.66 26.88 7.07
C ASN A 149 -6.19 26.60 5.63
N HIS A 150 -5.51 25.48 5.38
CA HIS A 150 -4.95 25.09 4.08
C HIS A 150 -3.97 26.11 3.46
N LEU A 151 -3.18 26.79 4.30
CA LEU A 151 -2.18 27.79 3.86
C LEU A 151 -0.78 27.18 3.83
N GLY A 152 0.02 27.55 2.81
CA GLY A 152 1.43 27.15 2.67
C GLY A 152 1.66 25.66 2.37
N LEU A 153 0.58 24.88 2.19
CA LEU A 153 0.68 23.44 1.93
C LEU A 153 1.33 23.12 0.58
N GLY A 154 1.08 23.94 -0.44
CA GLY A 154 1.69 23.77 -1.77
C GLY A 154 3.21 23.86 -1.72
N ASP A 155 3.75 24.95 -1.16
CA ASP A 155 5.20 25.14 -1.02
C ASP A 155 5.86 24.03 -0.18
N MET A 156 5.17 23.57 0.87
CA MET A 156 5.60 22.45 1.68
C MET A 156 5.65 21.15 0.86
N LEU A 157 4.61 20.87 0.06
CA LEU A 157 4.51 19.67 -0.77
C LEU A 157 5.51 19.69 -1.94
N ASP A 158 5.76 20.85 -2.55
CA ASP A 158 6.80 21.01 -3.56
C ASP A 158 8.18 20.68 -2.99
N SER A 159 8.53 21.26 -1.83
CA SER A 159 9.79 20.97 -1.13
C SER A 159 9.93 19.50 -0.73
N LEU A 160 8.81 18.88 -0.33
CA LEU A 160 8.75 17.46 -0.01
C LEU A 160 9.04 16.60 -1.25
N MET A 161 8.38 16.88 -2.37
CA MET A 161 8.53 16.12 -3.60
C MET A 161 9.89 16.29 -4.27
N ASP A 162 10.53 17.45 -4.10
CA ASP A 162 11.91 17.66 -4.53
C ASP A 162 12.89 16.78 -3.75
N LYS A 163 12.70 16.65 -2.44
CA LYS A 163 13.52 15.76 -1.60
C LYS A 163 13.27 14.28 -1.90
N VAL A 164 12.02 13.90 -2.17
CA VAL A 164 11.64 12.55 -2.58
C VAL A 164 12.37 12.14 -3.86
N GLN A 165 12.40 13.01 -4.88
CA GLN A 165 13.10 12.75 -6.15
C GLN A 165 14.59 12.49 -5.96
N GLN A 166 15.21 13.12 -4.95
CA GLN A 166 16.63 12.96 -4.67
C GLN A 166 16.96 11.67 -3.92
N THR A 167 15.98 11.04 -3.25
CA THR A 167 16.20 9.84 -2.43
C THR A 167 15.70 8.55 -3.01
N VAL A 168 14.70 8.57 -3.90
CA VAL A 168 14.23 7.38 -4.59
C VAL A 168 15.07 7.20 -5.85
N PRO A 169 15.96 6.19 -5.94
CA PRO A 169 16.65 5.90 -7.19
C PRO A 169 15.61 5.61 -8.26
N GLN A 170 15.76 6.19 -9.45
CA GLN A 170 15.07 5.68 -10.62
C GLN A 170 15.51 4.23 -10.79
N LEU A 171 14.67 3.30 -10.35
CA LEU A 171 14.83 1.89 -10.72
C LEU A 171 14.60 1.86 -12.22
N ASN A 172 15.65 1.56 -12.98
CA ASN A 172 15.48 1.21 -14.37
C ASN A 172 14.47 0.07 -14.45
N ASP A 173 13.44 0.21 -15.29
CA ASP A 173 12.47 -0.82 -15.63
C ASP A 173 13.09 -1.94 -16.51
N ASP A 174 14.39 -2.26 -16.32
CA ASP A 174 15.19 -3.02 -17.28
C ASP A 174 15.10 -4.55 -17.14
N ASP A 175 14.10 -5.09 -16.43
CA ASP A 175 13.82 -6.53 -16.44
C ASP A 175 12.31 -6.79 -16.48
N GLU A 176 11.71 -6.63 -17.67
CA GLU A 176 10.28 -6.91 -17.93
C GLU A 176 9.85 -8.34 -17.54
N ASP A 177 10.82 -9.27 -17.43
CA ASP A 177 10.58 -10.68 -17.14
C ASP A 177 10.72 -11.06 -15.65
N GLU A 178 11.00 -10.13 -14.72
CA GLU A 178 11.13 -10.43 -13.29
C GLU A 178 9.82 -10.18 -12.52
N ILE A 179 9.31 -11.20 -11.82
CA ILE A 179 8.10 -11.06 -10.97
C ILE A 179 8.52 -10.75 -9.53
N LYS A 180 8.14 -9.58 -9.00
CA LYS A 180 8.45 -9.17 -7.63
C LYS A 180 7.40 -9.72 -6.67
N VAL A 181 7.82 -10.48 -5.67
CA VAL A 181 6.91 -11.21 -4.76
C VAL A 181 7.15 -10.80 -3.31
N ALA A 182 6.10 -10.41 -2.60
CA ALA A 182 6.16 -10.15 -1.15
C ALA A 182 5.40 -11.22 -0.37
N LEU A 183 5.97 -11.70 0.75
CA LEU A 183 5.25 -12.52 1.74
C LEU A 183 4.85 -11.64 2.92
N ILE A 184 3.54 -11.49 3.14
CA ILE A 184 2.98 -10.71 4.24
C ILE A 184 2.13 -11.59 5.17
N GLY A 185 1.81 -11.07 6.34
CA GLY A 185 1.02 -11.76 7.37
C GLY A 185 1.61 -11.55 8.77
N ARG A 186 0.86 -11.91 9.81
CA ARG A 186 1.29 -11.77 11.21
C ARG A 186 2.59 -12.53 11.55
N PRO A 187 3.27 -12.20 12.66
CA PRO A 187 4.38 -13.01 13.17
C PRO A 187 3.98 -14.50 13.30
N ASN A 188 4.94 -15.41 13.16
CA ASN A 188 4.76 -16.85 13.38
C ASN A 188 3.76 -17.63 12.49
N VAL A 189 3.09 -16.98 11.53
CA VAL A 189 2.24 -17.66 10.51
C VAL A 189 3.04 -18.56 9.54
N GLY A 190 4.37 -18.46 9.56
CA GLY A 190 5.28 -19.33 8.81
C GLY A 190 5.78 -18.78 7.47
N LYS A 191 5.77 -17.45 7.29
CA LYS A 191 6.35 -16.75 6.11
C LYS A 191 7.76 -17.22 5.78
N SER A 192 8.66 -17.20 6.77
CA SER A 192 10.06 -17.63 6.59
C SER A 192 10.17 -19.10 6.22
N SER A 193 9.30 -19.96 6.74
CA SER A 193 9.28 -21.38 6.40
C SER A 193 8.82 -21.59 4.96
N ILE A 194 7.77 -20.89 4.52
CA ILE A 194 7.32 -20.94 3.12
C ILE A 194 8.42 -20.44 2.19
N PHE A 195 9.02 -19.28 2.49
CA PHE A 195 10.11 -18.72 1.71
C PHE A 195 11.28 -19.70 1.58
N ASN A 196 11.73 -20.30 2.69
CA ASN A 196 12.81 -21.28 2.66
C ASN A 196 12.43 -22.56 1.93
N ALA A 197 11.16 -22.99 1.99
CA ALA A 197 10.68 -24.14 1.25
C ALA A 197 10.66 -23.87 -0.27
N LEU A 198 10.26 -22.67 -0.69
CA LEU A 198 10.28 -22.24 -2.09
C LEU A 198 11.71 -22.11 -2.64
N VAL A 199 12.64 -21.58 -1.84
CA VAL A 199 14.06 -21.44 -2.21
C VAL A 199 14.81 -22.77 -2.12
N GLY A 200 14.43 -23.64 -1.18
CA GLY A 200 15.14 -24.88 -0.88
C GLY A 200 14.83 -26.06 -1.80
N GLU A 201 13.76 -25.97 -2.62
CA GLU A 201 13.40 -27.06 -3.54
C GLU A 201 14.41 -27.26 -4.68
N GLU A 202 15.13 -26.22 -5.10
CA GLU A 202 16.26 -26.32 -6.03
C GLU A 202 17.27 -25.24 -5.68
N ARG A 203 18.58 -25.54 -5.71
CA ARG A 203 19.63 -24.52 -5.59
C ARG A 203 19.46 -23.52 -6.73
N SER A 204 18.65 -22.49 -6.50
CA SER A 204 18.44 -21.38 -7.41
C SER A 204 19.79 -20.73 -7.62
N ILE A 205 20.23 -20.72 -8.87
CA ILE A 205 21.49 -20.11 -9.27
C ILE A 205 21.37 -18.63 -8.89
N VAL A 206 22.13 -18.22 -7.89
CA VAL A 206 22.38 -16.81 -7.59
C VAL A 206 23.10 -16.27 -8.83
N SER A 207 22.44 -15.42 -9.61
CA SER A 207 23.11 -14.77 -10.74
C SER A 207 24.16 -13.82 -10.17
N ASP A 208 25.43 -14.18 -10.32
CA ASP A 208 26.60 -13.36 -9.99
C ASP A 208 26.79 -12.20 -11.01
N GLN A 209 25.71 -11.67 -11.61
CA GLN A 209 25.83 -10.48 -12.45
C GLN A 209 26.17 -9.27 -11.58
N ALA A 210 27.39 -8.79 -11.77
CA ALA A 210 27.93 -7.56 -11.19
C ALA A 210 27.00 -6.38 -11.51
N GLY A 211 26.27 -5.93 -10.49
CA GLY A 211 25.20 -4.93 -10.57
C GLY A 211 24.15 -5.09 -9.46
N THR A 212 24.04 -6.29 -8.87
CA THR A 212 23.13 -6.65 -7.77
C THR A 212 23.48 -6.04 -6.40
N THR A 213 24.53 -5.23 -6.31
CA THR A 213 24.90 -4.52 -5.09
C THR A 213 24.08 -3.25 -4.91
N ARG A 214 22.89 -3.33 -4.29
CA ARG A 214 22.48 -2.27 -3.34
C ARG A 214 21.34 -2.51 -2.35
N ASP A 215 20.71 -3.67 -2.31
CA ASP A 215 19.88 -4.05 -1.15
C ASP A 215 20.14 -5.50 -0.75
N ALA A 216 20.89 -5.71 0.33
CA ALA A 216 21.18 -7.04 0.91
C ALA A 216 19.94 -7.74 1.53
N ILE A 217 18.74 -7.32 1.10
CA ILE A 217 17.45 -7.62 1.74
C ILE A 217 16.57 -8.48 0.83
N ASP A 218 16.66 -8.35 -0.49
CA ASP A 218 15.82 -9.12 -1.43
C ASP A 218 16.53 -10.39 -1.92
N THR A 219 15.78 -11.39 -2.38
CA THR A 219 16.32 -12.66 -2.88
C THR A 219 15.85 -12.95 -4.31
N PRO A 220 16.75 -12.98 -5.30
CA PRO A 220 16.42 -13.50 -6.61
C PRO A 220 16.29 -15.03 -6.57
N VAL A 221 15.29 -15.56 -7.26
CA VAL A 221 14.98 -16.99 -7.39
C VAL A 221 14.59 -17.26 -8.83
N VAL A 222 15.13 -18.31 -9.43
CA VAL A 222 14.73 -18.77 -10.77
C VAL A 222 14.04 -20.12 -10.60
N LYS A 223 12.80 -20.23 -11.11
CA LYS A 223 12.03 -21.48 -11.11
C LYS A 223 11.39 -21.66 -12.47
N ASP A 224 11.59 -22.82 -13.10
CA ASP A 224 11.04 -23.17 -14.43
C ASP A 224 11.31 -22.09 -15.51
N GLY A 225 12.50 -21.47 -15.46
CA GLY A 225 12.91 -20.40 -16.36
C GLY A 225 12.35 -19.01 -16.05
N GLN A 226 11.40 -18.89 -15.11
CA GLN A 226 10.85 -17.62 -14.65
C GLN A 226 11.73 -17.03 -13.54
N ARG A 227 12.05 -15.73 -13.66
CA ARG A 227 12.76 -14.97 -12.62
C ARG A 227 11.76 -14.39 -11.62
N TYR A 228 12.04 -14.58 -10.34
CA TYR A 228 11.30 -14.02 -9.23
C TYR A 228 12.24 -13.24 -8.32
N LEU A 229 11.81 -12.08 -7.85
CA LEU A 229 12.50 -11.33 -6.80
C LEU A 229 11.63 -11.33 -5.55
N PHE A 230 12.03 -12.11 -4.55
CA PHE A 230 11.37 -12.08 -3.26
C PHE A 230 11.82 -10.86 -2.46
N ILE A 231 10.87 -9.98 -2.19
CA ILE A 231 11.07 -8.71 -1.52
C ILE A 231 11.19 -8.92 -0.01
N ASP A 232 12.16 -8.22 0.58
CA ASP A 232 12.34 -8.04 2.01
C ASP A 232 12.57 -9.34 2.81
N THR A 233 13.39 -10.22 2.24
CA THR A 233 13.76 -11.54 2.77
C THR A 233 14.77 -11.51 3.91
N ALA A 234 15.41 -10.38 4.24
CA ALA A 234 16.40 -10.30 5.33
C ALA A 234 15.84 -10.75 6.69
N GLY A 235 14.57 -10.44 6.96
CA GLY A 235 13.87 -10.88 8.18
C GLY A 235 13.50 -12.36 8.14
N MET A 236 13.34 -12.92 6.95
CA MET A 236 12.98 -14.33 6.71
C MET A 236 14.20 -15.26 6.74
N ARG A 237 15.39 -14.77 6.36
CA ARG A 237 16.66 -15.52 6.33
C ARG A 237 17.31 -15.70 7.72
N ARG A 238 17.10 -14.78 8.66
CA ARG A 238 17.70 -14.87 10.01
C ARG A 238 16.84 -15.74 10.93
N LYS A 239 17.32 -16.93 11.29
CA LYS A 239 16.74 -17.76 12.35
C LYS A 239 16.82 -17.05 13.71
N GLY A 240 15.72 -16.41 14.12
CA GLY A 240 15.18 -16.49 15.47
C GLY A 240 15.92 -15.83 16.64
N LYS A 241 16.54 -14.64 16.53
CA LYS A 241 17.18 -14.00 17.70
C LYS A 241 17.14 -12.48 17.81
N ILE A 242 16.25 -11.77 17.11
CA ILE A 242 16.10 -10.32 17.30
C ILE A 242 14.73 -10.02 17.91
N GLU A 243 14.79 -9.31 19.03
CA GLU A 243 13.74 -9.09 20.01
C GLU A 243 12.44 -8.56 19.44
N GLU A 244 11.39 -9.02 20.13
CA GLU A 244 9.96 -8.78 20.05
C GLU A 244 9.56 -7.33 20.37
N LEU A 245 10.36 -6.35 20.00
CA LEU A 245 10.05 -4.94 20.23
C LEU A 245 9.34 -4.35 19.02
N ILE A 246 8.00 -4.50 19.10
CA ILE A 246 6.90 -3.72 18.50
C ILE A 246 6.33 -4.30 17.18
N GLU A 247 5.18 -4.96 17.32
CA GLU A 247 4.32 -5.45 16.23
C GLU A 247 3.97 -4.38 15.18
N LYS A 248 3.90 -3.09 15.58
CA LYS A 248 3.64 -1.97 14.64
C LYS A 248 4.74 -1.82 13.57
N TYR A 249 5.99 -2.21 13.84
CA TYR A 249 7.08 -2.19 12.84
C TYR A 249 6.92 -3.28 11.78
N SER A 250 6.31 -4.42 12.13
CA SER A 250 6.03 -5.48 11.17
C SER A 250 5.05 -5.00 10.09
N ILE A 251 4.19 -4.03 10.40
CA ILE A 251 3.22 -3.47 9.47
C ILE A 251 3.91 -2.58 8.44
N VAL A 252 4.68 -1.56 8.86
CA VAL A 252 5.38 -0.65 7.91
C VAL A 252 6.25 -1.42 6.92
N ARG A 253 6.99 -2.40 7.45
CA ARG A 253 7.84 -3.27 6.66
C ARG A 253 7.03 -4.08 5.64
N SER A 254 5.87 -4.61 6.05
CA SER A 254 4.95 -5.30 5.13
C SER A 254 4.40 -4.35 4.05
N LEU A 255 4.05 -3.11 4.40
CA LEU A 255 3.55 -2.11 3.44
C LEU A 255 4.62 -1.77 2.38
N ARG A 256 5.88 -1.56 2.78
CA ARG A 256 6.99 -1.38 1.82
C ARG A 256 7.17 -2.58 0.90
N ALA A 257 7.10 -3.79 1.46
CA ALA A 257 7.21 -5.01 0.67
C ALA A 257 6.07 -5.10 -0.35
N VAL A 258 4.84 -4.75 0.03
CA VAL A 258 3.69 -4.65 -0.87
C VAL A 258 3.96 -3.66 -1.98
N ASP A 259 4.40 -2.43 -1.68
CA ASP A 259 4.63 -1.38 -2.69
C ASP A 259 5.66 -1.78 -3.76
N ARG A 260 6.71 -2.50 -3.35
CA ARG A 260 7.78 -3.00 -4.22
C ARG A 260 7.41 -4.28 -5.00
N SER A 261 6.31 -4.95 -4.64
CA SER A 261 5.90 -6.22 -5.25
C SER A 261 4.90 -6.06 -6.41
N ASP A 262 4.88 -7.03 -7.31
CA ASP A 262 3.79 -7.27 -8.27
C ASP A 262 2.71 -8.18 -7.67
N VAL A 263 3.15 -9.21 -6.93
CA VAL A 263 2.29 -10.23 -6.30
C VAL A 263 2.58 -10.33 -4.81
N VAL A 264 1.52 -10.34 -4.03
CA VAL A 264 1.52 -10.43 -2.57
C VAL A 264 0.96 -11.79 -2.15
N LEU A 265 1.77 -12.57 -1.44
CA LEU A 265 1.35 -13.79 -0.75
C LEU A 265 0.91 -13.44 0.67
N MET A 266 -0.40 -13.42 0.90
CA MET A 266 -0.96 -13.21 2.23
C MET A 266 -0.99 -14.53 2.99
N VAL A 267 -0.04 -14.72 3.90
CA VAL A 267 0.11 -15.96 4.66
C VAL A 267 -0.77 -15.94 5.90
N ILE A 268 -1.70 -16.90 5.97
CA ILE A 268 -2.65 -17.09 7.06
C ILE A 268 -2.31 -18.40 7.77
N ASP A 269 -2.36 -18.39 9.10
CA ASP A 269 -2.25 -19.61 9.90
C ASP A 269 -3.58 -20.36 9.91
N ALA A 270 -3.60 -21.61 9.43
CA ALA A 270 -4.80 -22.42 9.38
C ALA A 270 -5.47 -22.63 10.76
N VAL A 271 -4.66 -22.71 11.83
CA VAL A 271 -5.14 -23.01 13.19
C VAL A 271 -5.70 -21.77 13.87
N GLU A 272 -5.02 -20.63 13.72
CA GLU A 272 -5.47 -19.36 14.34
C GLU A 272 -6.52 -18.62 13.51
N GLY A 273 -6.55 -18.83 12.19
CA GLY A 273 -7.44 -18.12 11.29
C GLY A 273 -7.02 -16.68 10.99
N VAL A 274 -7.97 -15.94 10.43
CA VAL A 274 -7.80 -14.53 10.04
C VAL A 274 -8.06 -13.62 11.22
N THR A 275 -7.23 -12.59 11.36
CA THR A 275 -7.43 -11.51 12.33
C THR A 275 -7.68 -10.17 11.64
N GLU A 276 -8.07 -9.15 12.41
CA GLU A 276 -8.21 -7.78 11.91
C GLU A 276 -6.89 -7.21 11.34
N GLN A 277 -5.75 -7.57 11.93
CA GLN A 277 -4.45 -7.16 11.39
C GLN A 277 -4.19 -7.75 10.00
N ASP A 278 -4.58 -9.01 9.79
CA ASP A 278 -4.45 -9.68 8.50
C ASP A 278 -5.29 -8.97 7.43
N LYS A 279 -6.55 -8.63 7.75
CA LYS A 279 -7.45 -7.85 6.89
C LYS A 279 -6.87 -6.48 6.53
N LYS A 280 -6.25 -5.80 7.47
CA LYS A 280 -5.65 -4.47 7.26
C LYS A 280 -4.49 -4.50 6.27
N ILE A 281 -3.54 -5.42 6.44
CA ILE A 281 -2.36 -5.49 5.57
C ILE A 281 -2.77 -5.91 4.15
N VAL A 282 -3.65 -6.91 4.02
CA VAL A 282 -4.12 -7.35 2.70
C VAL A 282 -5.06 -6.35 2.04
N GLY A 283 -5.84 -5.58 2.83
CA GLY A 283 -6.64 -4.45 2.36
C GLY A 283 -5.78 -3.38 1.69
N TYR A 284 -4.64 -3.02 2.30
CA TYR A 284 -3.68 -2.13 1.67
C TYR A 284 -3.13 -2.69 0.35
N ALA A 285 -2.79 -3.98 0.29
CA ALA A 285 -2.34 -4.61 -0.95
C ALA A 285 -3.40 -4.57 -2.06
N HIS A 286 -4.68 -4.70 -1.68
CA HIS A 286 -5.81 -4.57 -2.60
C HIS A 286 -5.94 -3.15 -3.15
N GLU A 287 -5.89 -2.14 -2.27
CA GLU A 287 -5.94 -0.73 -2.65
C GLU A 287 -4.74 -0.32 -3.51
N ALA A 288 -3.56 -0.86 -3.22
CA ALA A 288 -2.35 -0.67 -4.00
C ALA A 288 -2.35 -1.39 -5.36
N GLY A 289 -3.41 -2.15 -5.68
CA GLY A 289 -3.60 -2.80 -6.98
C GLY A 289 -2.65 -3.98 -7.22
N LYS A 290 -2.20 -4.65 -6.16
CA LYS A 290 -1.29 -5.79 -6.27
C LYS A 290 -2.04 -7.06 -6.62
N GLY A 291 -1.34 -8.00 -7.25
CA GLY A 291 -1.85 -9.36 -7.38
C GLY A 291 -1.85 -10.01 -5.99
N ILE A 292 -2.91 -10.70 -5.60
CA ILE A 292 -3.05 -11.24 -4.24
C ILE A 292 -3.31 -12.74 -4.32
N VAL A 293 -2.55 -13.51 -3.55
CA VAL A 293 -2.77 -14.94 -3.31
C VAL A 293 -2.92 -15.15 -1.82
N LEU A 294 -4.02 -15.79 -1.39
CA LEU A 294 -4.22 -16.18 0.00
C LEU A 294 -3.54 -17.53 0.23
N VAL A 295 -2.55 -17.58 1.12
CA VAL A 295 -1.78 -18.79 1.41
C VAL A 295 -2.11 -19.28 2.81
N VAL A 296 -2.93 -20.32 2.91
CA VAL A 296 -3.31 -20.92 4.20
C VAL A 296 -2.27 -21.95 4.59
N ASN A 297 -1.36 -21.57 5.49
CA ASN A 297 -0.23 -22.36 5.95
C ASN A 297 -0.56 -23.18 7.21
N LYS A 298 0.35 -24.10 7.58
CA LYS A 298 0.16 -25.05 8.69
C LYS A 298 -1.09 -25.91 8.51
N TRP A 299 -1.48 -26.14 7.26
CA TRP A 299 -2.67 -26.92 6.96
C TRP A 299 -2.56 -28.33 7.52
N ASP A 300 -1.36 -28.89 7.68
CA ASP A 300 -1.10 -30.17 8.35
C ASP A 300 -1.59 -30.23 9.80
N LEU A 301 -1.59 -29.11 10.53
CA LEU A 301 -2.03 -29.03 11.93
C LEU A 301 -3.55 -28.85 12.07
N TYR A 302 -4.22 -28.39 11.02
CA TYR A 302 -5.67 -28.22 11.04
C TYR A 302 -6.36 -29.58 11.10
N LYS A 303 -7.29 -29.77 12.04
CA LYS A 303 -8.05 -31.02 12.19
C LYS A 303 -9.04 -31.15 11.03
N LYS A 304 -8.80 -32.13 10.16
CA LYS A 304 -9.53 -32.30 8.90
C LYS A 304 -10.63 -33.36 8.97
N ASP A 305 -11.70 -33.06 8.27
CA ASP A 305 -12.73 -33.96 7.78
C ASP A 305 -12.95 -33.74 6.27
N THR A 306 -13.95 -34.41 5.68
CA THR A 306 -14.26 -34.36 4.26
C THR A 306 -14.68 -32.99 3.75
N SER A 307 -15.24 -32.12 4.61
CA SER A 307 -15.76 -30.79 4.24
C SER A 307 -14.90 -29.63 4.73
N SER A 308 -13.80 -29.91 5.43
CA SER A 308 -12.96 -28.91 6.08
C SER A 308 -12.41 -27.85 5.13
N THR A 309 -11.98 -28.25 3.92
CA THR A 309 -11.46 -27.30 2.93
C THR A 309 -12.54 -26.33 2.46
N LEU A 310 -13.73 -26.86 2.12
CA LEU A 310 -14.87 -26.06 1.67
C LEU A 310 -15.31 -25.08 2.76
N ARG A 311 -15.49 -25.58 3.98
CA ARG A 311 -15.90 -24.79 5.16
C ARG A 311 -14.93 -23.64 5.43
N TYR A 312 -13.62 -23.92 5.41
CA TYR A 312 -12.59 -22.91 5.63
C TYR A 312 -12.55 -21.88 4.49
N THR A 313 -12.72 -22.33 3.24
CA THR A 313 -12.81 -21.43 2.08
C THR A 313 -14.00 -20.47 2.23
N GLU A 314 -15.18 -20.99 2.56
CA GLU A 314 -16.39 -20.17 2.76
C GLU A 314 -16.22 -19.18 3.92
N GLU A 315 -15.58 -19.60 5.01
CA GLU A 315 -15.27 -18.73 6.14
C GLU A 315 -14.32 -17.60 5.74
N LEU A 316 -13.21 -17.91 5.07
CA LEU A 316 -12.30 -16.89 4.53
C LEU A 316 -12.98 -15.91 3.59
N ARG A 317 -13.86 -16.40 2.70
CA ARG A 317 -14.60 -15.54 1.77
C ARG A 317 -15.60 -14.63 2.48
N LYS A 318 -16.15 -15.05 3.62
CA LYS A 318 -17.00 -14.20 4.48
C LYS A 318 -16.18 -13.15 5.24
N GLU A 319 -15.01 -13.53 5.75
CA GLU A 319 -14.13 -12.61 6.50
C GLU A 319 -13.44 -11.58 5.59
N MET A 320 -13.13 -11.96 4.35
CA MET A 320 -12.43 -11.13 3.36
C MET A 320 -13.28 -10.93 2.10
N VAL A 321 -14.47 -10.33 2.25
CA VAL A 321 -15.43 -10.14 1.15
C VAL A 321 -14.81 -9.41 -0.04
N PHE A 322 -13.91 -8.45 0.20
CA PHE A 322 -13.23 -7.66 -0.84
C PHE A 322 -12.17 -8.44 -1.65
N LEU A 323 -11.87 -9.70 -1.29
CA LEU A 323 -10.88 -10.55 -1.97
C LEU A 323 -11.50 -11.80 -2.61
N GLN A 324 -12.76 -11.75 -3.07
CA GLN A 324 -13.37 -12.91 -3.76
C GLN A 324 -12.53 -13.40 -4.96
N TYR A 325 -11.85 -12.47 -5.64
CA TYR A 325 -11.02 -12.77 -6.80
C TYR A 325 -9.70 -13.47 -6.46
N ALA A 326 -9.22 -13.40 -5.21
CA ALA A 326 -7.89 -13.90 -4.85
C ALA A 326 -7.89 -15.43 -4.73
N PRO A 327 -7.00 -16.18 -5.42
CA PRO A 327 -6.89 -17.63 -5.27
C PRO A 327 -6.46 -18.00 -3.84
N ILE A 328 -6.97 -19.14 -3.35
CA ILE A 328 -6.63 -19.68 -2.02
C ILE A 328 -5.81 -20.96 -2.20
N VAL A 329 -4.58 -20.96 -1.67
CA VAL A 329 -3.68 -22.11 -1.71
C VAL A 329 -3.43 -22.61 -0.29
N TYR A 330 -3.86 -23.84 -0.03
CA TYR A 330 -3.62 -24.53 1.24
C TYR A 330 -2.28 -25.25 1.18
N VAL A 331 -1.37 -24.91 2.10
CA VAL A 331 0.00 -25.43 2.13
C VAL A 331 0.44 -25.84 3.54
N SER A 332 1.52 -26.61 3.59
CA SER A 332 2.30 -26.82 4.80
C SER A 332 3.77 -26.70 4.47
N ALA A 333 4.41 -25.64 4.96
CA ALA A 333 5.84 -25.45 4.78
C ALA A 333 6.69 -26.52 5.49
N VAL A 334 6.17 -27.16 6.55
CA VAL A 334 6.90 -28.19 7.31
C VAL A 334 6.88 -29.53 6.58
N THR A 335 5.71 -29.93 6.06
CA THR A 335 5.55 -31.20 5.36
C THR A 335 5.77 -31.10 3.85
N MET A 336 6.11 -29.90 3.35
CA MET A 336 6.21 -29.55 1.93
C MET A 336 4.90 -29.75 1.15
N GLN A 337 3.76 -29.87 1.83
CA GLN A 337 2.47 -30.07 1.17
C GLN A 337 2.13 -28.87 0.28
N ARG A 338 2.03 -29.12 -1.04
CA ARG A 338 1.59 -28.17 -2.07
C ARG A 338 2.43 -26.88 -2.21
N ILE A 339 3.63 -26.83 -1.62
CA ILE A 339 4.53 -25.68 -1.74
C ILE A 339 4.95 -25.45 -3.21
N HIS A 340 5.27 -26.52 -3.93
CA HIS A 340 5.62 -26.50 -5.36
C HIS A 340 4.57 -25.86 -6.28
N ARG A 341 3.31 -25.70 -5.85
CA ARG A 341 2.25 -25.05 -6.63
C ARG A 341 2.29 -23.52 -6.56
N LEU A 342 2.94 -22.95 -5.54
CA LEU A 342 2.94 -21.50 -5.34
C LEU A 342 3.62 -20.74 -6.50
N PRO A 343 4.78 -21.16 -7.07
CA PRO A 343 5.38 -20.47 -8.21
C PRO A 343 4.46 -20.36 -9.43
N GLU A 344 3.73 -21.43 -9.76
CA GLU A 344 2.75 -21.45 -10.85
C GLU A 344 1.60 -20.47 -10.60
N VAL A 345 1.04 -20.47 -9.38
CA VAL A 345 -0.05 -19.56 -9.01
C VAL A 345 0.42 -18.10 -8.99
N ILE A 346 1.63 -17.83 -8.50
CA ILE A 346 2.23 -16.48 -8.50
C ILE A 346 2.37 -15.98 -9.93
N LYS A 347 2.93 -16.82 -10.83
CA LYS A 347 3.11 -16.46 -12.23
C LYS A 347 1.77 -16.15 -12.90
N TYR A 348 0.79 -17.04 -12.74
CA TYR A 348 -0.55 -16.84 -13.27
C TYR A 348 -1.17 -15.53 -12.78
N VAL A 349 -1.12 -15.24 -11.47
CA VAL A 349 -1.66 -13.99 -10.92
C VAL A 349 -0.91 -12.76 -11.43
N ALA A 350 0.41 -12.84 -11.60
CA ALA A 350 1.20 -11.74 -12.20
C ALA A 350 0.77 -11.46 -13.65
N GLU A 351 0.56 -12.51 -14.44
CA GLU A 351 0.06 -12.42 -15.82
C GLU A 351 -1.35 -11.83 -15.89
N GLN A 352 -2.26 -12.27 -15.00
CA GLN A 352 -3.62 -11.71 -14.90
C GLN A 352 -3.58 -10.21 -14.55
N ASN A 353 -2.71 -9.81 -13.63
CA ASN A 353 -2.56 -8.41 -13.21
C ASN A 353 -1.97 -7.52 -14.34
N ALA A 354 -1.09 -8.10 -15.17
CA ALA A 354 -0.47 -7.43 -16.30
C ALA A 354 -1.30 -7.47 -17.60
N MET A 355 -2.46 -8.14 -17.60
CA MET A 355 -3.23 -8.39 -18.82
C MET A 355 -3.74 -7.08 -19.45
N ARG A 356 -3.47 -6.92 -20.75
CA ARG A 356 -4.00 -5.83 -21.58
C ARG A 356 -5.00 -6.36 -22.59
N ILE A 357 -6.16 -5.72 -22.66
CA ILE A 357 -7.28 -6.11 -23.53
C ILE A 357 -7.51 -4.99 -24.54
N SER A 358 -7.75 -5.37 -25.79
CA SER A 358 -8.10 -4.41 -26.84
C SER A 358 -9.44 -3.73 -26.56
N THR A 359 -9.49 -2.44 -26.79
CA THR A 359 -10.67 -1.61 -26.57
C THR A 359 -11.93 -2.11 -27.29
N SER A 360 -11.81 -2.62 -28.52
CA SER A 360 -12.94 -3.19 -29.26
C SER A 360 -13.63 -4.35 -28.53
N VAL A 361 -12.84 -5.30 -28.02
CA VAL A 361 -13.33 -6.47 -27.27
C VAL A 361 -14.00 -6.03 -25.96
N ILE A 362 -13.42 -5.05 -25.26
CA ILE A 362 -14.00 -4.52 -24.02
C ILE A 362 -15.38 -3.92 -24.31
N ASN A 363 -15.51 -3.09 -25.35
CA ASN A 363 -16.78 -2.46 -25.70
C ASN A 363 -17.83 -3.52 -26.09
N GLN A 364 -17.47 -4.55 -26.86
CA GLN A 364 -18.39 -5.64 -27.20
C GLN A 364 -18.96 -6.33 -25.94
N ILE A 365 -18.10 -6.65 -24.96
CA ILE A 365 -18.52 -7.32 -23.72
C ILE A 365 -19.45 -6.43 -22.90
N ILE A 366 -19.18 -5.12 -22.86
CA ILE A 366 -20.02 -4.16 -22.12
C ILE A 366 -21.36 -3.98 -22.83
N GLU A 367 -21.38 -3.91 -24.16
CA GLU A 367 -22.62 -3.87 -24.95
C GLU A 367 -23.48 -5.12 -24.71
N ASP A 368 -22.88 -6.31 -24.76
CA ASP A 368 -23.56 -7.57 -24.48
C ASP A 368 -24.11 -7.62 -23.05
N ALA A 369 -23.33 -7.14 -22.08
CA ALA A 369 -23.76 -7.03 -20.68
C ALA A 369 -24.95 -6.07 -20.51
N CYS A 370 -24.91 -4.91 -21.17
CA CYS A 370 -26.01 -3.95 -21.17
C CYS A 370 -27.27 -4.49 -21.85
N ALA A 371 -27.13 -5.34 -22.87
CA ALA A 371 -28.27 -5.99 -23.52
C ALA A 371 -28.95 -7.02 -22.61
N VAL A 372 -28.18 -7.76 -21.80
CA VAL A 372 -28.71 -8.74 -20.84
C VAL A 372 -29.31 -8.07 -19.62
N ASN A 373 -28.63 -7.06 -19.07
CA ASN A 373 -29.08 -6.31 -17.91
C ASN A 373 -29.04 -4.80 -18.23
N PRO A 374 -30.17 -4.19 -18.63
CA PRO A 374 -30.22 -2.79 -19.03
C PRO A 374 -29.63 -1.83 -17.99
N PRO A 375 -28.93 -0.75 -18.41
CA PRO A 375 -28.42 0.26 -17.51
C PRO A 375 -29.49 0.92 -16.64
N PRO A 376 -29.16 1.31 -15.39
CA PRO A 376 -30.10 1.93 -14.47
C PRO A 376 -30.62 3.27 -15.00
N THR A 377 -31.78 3.67 -14.49
CA THR A 377 -32.42 4.96 -14.77
C THR A 377 -32.58 5.73 -13.48
N ASP A 378 -32.16 7.00 -13.46
CA ASP A 378 -32.44 7.92 -12.36
C ASP A 378 -33.17 9.16 -12.88
N LYS A 379 -34.24 9.56 -12.17
CA LYS A 379 -35.08 10.74 -12.50
C LYS A 379 -35.48 10.83 -13.99
N GLY A 380 -35.79 9.69 -14.62
CA GLY A 380 -36.20 9.59 -16.02
C GLY A 380 -35.05 9.69 -17.05
N ARG A 381 -33.79 9.76 -16.61
CA ARG A 381 -32.61 9.68 -17.47
C ARG A 381 -31.93 8.32 -17.31
N GLN A 382 -31.85 7.57 -18.39
CA GLN A 382 -31.12 6.30 -18.41
C GLN A 382 -29.61 6.55 -18.47
N LEU A 383 -28.84 5.76 -17.73
CA LEU A 383 -27.38 5.70 -17.88
C LEU A 383 -27.04 5.24 -19.30
N LYS A 384 -26.23 6.01 -20.01
CA LYS A 384 -25.67 5.65 -21.30
C LYS A 384 -24.17 5.48 -21.14
N ILE A 385 -23.68 4.29 -21.45
CA ILE A 385 -22.24 4.00 -21.54
C ILE A 385 -21.87 4.16 -23.00
N TYR A 386 -21.06 5.16 -23.32
CA TYR A 386 -20.67 5.47 -24.69
C TYR A 386 -19.49 4.64 -25.15
N PHE A 387 -18.52 4.46 -24.25
CA PHE A 387 -17.24 3.86 -24.57
C PHE A 387 -16.52 3.42 -23.31
N VAL A 388 -15.80 2.31 -23.41
CA VAL A 388 -14.96 1.79 -22.32
C VAL A 388 -13.57 1.49 -22.85
N THR A 389 -12.53 1.88 -22.12
CA THR A 389 -11.14 1.56 -22.50
C THR A 389 -10.30 1.19 -21.28
N GLN A 390 -9.28 0.37 -21.48
CA GLN A 390 -8.30 0.04 -20.45
C GLN A 390 -7.13 1.02 -20.52
N VAL A 391 -6.94 1.82 -19.47
CA VAL A 391 -5.91 2.88 -19.43
C VAL A 391 -4.63 2.44 -18.71
N LYS A 392 -4.73 1.43 -17.84
CA LYS A 392 -3.62 0.96 -17.01
C LYS A 392 -3.67 -0.56 -16.83
N ILE A 393 -2.49 -1.15 -16.66
CA ILE A 393 -2.27 -2.52 -16.18
C ILE A 393 -1.56 -2.43 -14.82
N LYS A 394 -1.63 -3.48 -14.00
CA LYS A 394 -1.05 -3.48 -12.65
C LYS A 394 -1.53 -2.32 -11.75
N PRO A 395 -2.83 -2.24 -11.41
CA PRO A 395 -3.90 -3.19 -11.76
C PRO A 395 -4.58 -2.86 -13.11
N PRO A 396 -5.36 -3.79 -13.68
CA PRO A 396 -6.26 -3.50 -14.79
C PRO A 396 -7.25 -2.38 -14.41
N THR A 397 -7.08 -1.21 -15.04
CA THR A 397 -7.96 -0.05 -14.82
C THR A 397 -8.72 0.29 -16.09
N PHE A 398 -10.04 0.24 -16.00
CA PHE A 398 -10.98 0.56 -17.07
C PHE A 398 -11.63 1.92 -16.81
N VAL A 399 -11.69 2.76 -17.84
CA VAL A 399 -12.42 4.03 -17.82
C VAL A 399 -13.68 3.86 -18.64
N LEU A 400 -14.84 4.11 -18.01
CA LEU A 400 -16.15 4.07 -18.64
C LEU A 400 -16.62 5.51 -18.85
N PHE A 401 -16.80 5.90 -20.10
CA PHE A 401 -17.35 7.19 -20.48
C PHE A 401 -18.86 7.10 -20.54
N VAL A 402 -19.53 7.85 -19.68
CA VAL A 402 -20.98 7.82 -19.52
C VAL A 402 -21.58 9.22 -19.67
N ASN A 403 -22.90 9.29 -19.82
CA ASN A 403 -23.63 10.57 -19.87
C ASN A 403 -23.66 11.28 -18.51
N ASN A 404 -23.86 10.57 -17.42
CA ASN A 404 -23.78 11.13 -16.07
C ASN A 404 -23.23 10.07 -15.10
N PRO A 405 -22.02 10.28 -14.53
CA PRO A 405 -21.42 9.39 -13.54
C PRO A 405 -22.30 9.12 -12.32
N GLU A 406 -23.10 10.08 -11.88
CA GLU A 406 -23.95 9.95 -10.68
C GLU A 406 -25.05 8.88 -10.83
N ILE A 407 -25.42 8.53 -12.07
CA ILE A 407 -26.43 7.48 -12.34
C ILE A 407 -25.80 6.08 -12.18
N MET A 408 -24.47 5.96 -12.24
CA MET A 408 -23.78 4.68 -12.08
C MET A 408 -23.80 4.23 -10.61
N HIS A 409 -24.80 3.42 -10.26
CA HIS A 409 -24.87 2.80 -8.95
C HIS A 409 -23.84 1.68 -8.78
N PHE A 410 -23.27 1.54 -7.57
CA PHE A 410 -22.20 0.55 -7.28
C PHE A 410 -22.57 -0.89 -7.66
N SER A 411 -23.86 -1.26 -7.56
CA SER A 411 -24.33 -2.60 -7.90
C SER A 411 -24.21 -2.88 -9.39
N TYR A 412 -24.44 -1.88 -10.25
CA TYR A 412 -24.30 -2.01 -11.69
C TYR A 412 -22.84 -2.01 -12.10
N GLN A 413 -22.01 -1.18 -11.45
CA GLN A 413 -20.56 -1.23 -11.63
C GLN A 413 -19.99 -2.62 -11.28
N ARG A 414 -20.37 -3.21 -10.15
CA ARG A 414 -19.98 -4.58 -9.77
C ARG A 414 -20.48 -5.63 -10.76
N TYR A 415 -21.68 -5.44 -11.32
CA TYR A 415 -22.19 -6.32 -12.37
C TYR A 415 -21.29 -6.30 -13.60
N LEU A 416 -20.89 -5.12 -14.08
CA LEU A 416 -19.97 -4.98 -15.22
C LEU A 416 -18.57 -5.54 -14.89
N GLU A 417 -18.06 -5.30 -13.68
CA GLU A 417 -16.81 -5.91 -13.21
C GLU A 417 -16.87 -7.44 -13.29
N ASN A 418 -17.95 -8.05 -12.78
CA ASN A 418 -18.14 -9.50 -12.83
C ASN A 418 -18.20 -10.02 -14.28
N LYS A 419 -18.81 -9.27 -15.21
CA LYS A 419 -18.82 -9.64 -16.63
C LYS A 419 -17.44 -9.64 -17.27
N LEU A 420 -16.60 -8.67 -16.89
CA LEU A 420 -15.19 -8.66 -17.29
C LEU A 420 -14.43 -9.85 -16.69
N ARG A 421 -14.66 -10.18 -15.42
CA ARG A 421 -14.05 -11.35 -14.76
C ARG A 421 -14.48 -12.67 -15.39
N GLU A 422 -15.76 -12.85 -15.69
CA GLU A 422 -16.29 -14.04 -16.36
C GLU A 422 -15.64 -14.25 -17.74
N SER A 423 -15.34 -13.15 -18.45
CA SER A 423 -14.77 -13.20 -19.79
C SER A 423 -13.26 -13.43 -19.82
N PHE A 424 -12.52 -12.89 -18.85
CA PHE A 424 -11.05 -12.86 -18.87
C PHE A 424 -10.37 -13.53 -17.67
N GLY A 425 -11.13 -14.01 -16.69
CA GLY A 425 -10.63 -14.56 -15.43
C GLY A 425 -10.31 -13.46 -14.42
N PHE A 426 -9.27 -12.66 -14.67
CA PHE A 426 -8.72 -11.67 -13.75
C PHE A 426 -8.56 -12.20 -12.31
N GLU A 427 -8.29 -13.50 -12.18
CA GLU A 427 -8.13 -14.16 -10.90
C GLU A 427 -6.83 -13.68 -10.25
N GLY A 428 -6.90 -13.39 -8.95
CA GLY A 428 -5.79 -12.83 -8.18
C GLY A 428 -5.56 -11.34 -8.40
N THR A 429 -6.26 -10.66 -9.32
CA THR A 429 -6.10 -9.21 -9.51
C THR A 429 -7.37 -8.41 -9.17
N PRO A 430 -7.23 -7.29 -8.45
CA PRO A 430 -8.31 -6.30 -8.39
C PRO A 430 -8.51 -5.68 -9.77
N ILE A 431 -9.74 -5.28 -10.06
CA ILE A 431 -10.10 -4.48 -11.24
C ILE A 431 -10.49 -3.09 -10.73
N GLN A 432 -9.97 -2.05 -11.36
CA GLN A 432 -10.39 -0.67 -11.09
C GLN A 432 -11.30 -0.19 -12.22
N MET A 433 -12.44 0.38 -11.87
CA MET A 433 -13.35 1.01 -12.83
C MET A 433 -13.54 2.48 -12.47
N ILE A 434 -13.12 3.36 -13.37
CA ILE A 434 -13.25 4.81 -13.24
C ILE A 434 -14.41 5.25 -14.13
N ILE A 435 -15.38 5.96 -13.57
CA ILE A 435 -16.53 6.47 -14.30
C ILE A 435 -16.31 7.94 -14.61
N ARG A 436 -16.37 8.32 -15.89
CA ARG A 436 -16.18 9.71 -16.34
C ARG A 436 -17.36 10.17 -17.18
N ALA A 437 -17.75 11.43 -17.01
CA ALA A 437 -18.67 12.07 -17.94
C ALA A 437 -17.95 12.25 -19.29
N LYS A 438 -18.66 11.99 -20.40
CA LYS A 438 -18.18 12.40 -21.72
C LYS A 438 -18.41 13.91 -21.84
N ASN A 439 -17.34 14.72 -21.83
CA ASN A 439 -17.43 16.15 -22.13
C ASN A 439 -17.73 16.32 -23.62
N GLU A 440 -18.68 17.20 -23.97
CA GLU A 440 -19.09 17.48 -25.35
C GLU A 440 -18.07 18.33 -26.15
N GLU A 441 -16.90 18.67 -25.57
CA GLU A 441 -15.91 19.61 -26.17
C GLU A 441 -14.69 18.94 -26.84
N GLU A 442 -14.65 17.62 -27.02
CA GLU A 442 -13.58 16.92 -27.76
C GLU A 442 -14.10 16.28 -29.06
N GLU A 443 -14.76 17.08 -29.91
CA GLU A 443 -14.92 16.89 -31.36
C GLU A 443 -14.29 18.09 -32.08
#